data_AF-A0A3A0FQP9-F1
#
_entry.id   AF-A0A3A0FQP9-F1
#
_cell.length_a   1.000
_cell.length_b   1.000
_cell.length_c   1.000
_cell.angle_alpha   90.00
_cell.angle_beta   90.00
_cell.angle_gamma   90.00
#
_symmetry.space_group_name_H-M   'P 1'
#
loop_
_entity.id
_entity.type
_entity.pdbx_description
1 polymer ?
#
loop_
_entity_poly.entity_id
_entity_poly.type
_entity_poly.pdbx_seq_one_letter_code
_entity_poly.pdbx_strand_id
1 'polypeptide(L)'
;AGRARAPGAPGAAGPGAWVSAARPVAWAAAAGALGLARLGLFHAARLGARVVVALFPNRSVDGPDAGPADGTRLAMAAAVGLPVAVVALALLMRARLGPAIPAAAPAPAAVPEAVLPAAGDALAGITRLGGVQPVANLPGAPGDDRRLVAAAGVPYVLDAGLDQVDRVVGGVAEPVLRKGQPVGSAVVGALVDLFWLPPAGNGPEGRVVAMDAAGALWSVGGASAAAVPRAALPGWIGVDQAAGFDGRLYALDRSTGQVYRYAPDAAGGFSADGQPWLDPAQNLAGALDVALDGALYVLDRDGRIAKYAGGSAVRFAIEGLDPPLSDARAVYASAAAGRLLVADRGHGRIVALSPEGRFVAQLLRPAQPLADPPDTGRFADLHDVWWDEPNQMLYVAAGVTLYAAPYGR
;
A
#
# COMPACT_ATOMS: atom_id res chain seq x y z
N ALA A 1 17.13 -15.01 -71.52
CA ALA A 1 17.10 -13.81 -70.66
C ALA A 1 17.63 -14.23 -69.29
N GLY A 2 18.91 -14.04 -68.95
CA GLY A 2 19.55 -12.76 -68.62
C GLY A 2 19.21 -12.42 -67.15
N ARG A 3 20.11 -12.34 -66.16
CA ARG A 3 21.58 -12.28 -66.12
C ARG A 3 22.11 -12.82 -64.79
N ALA A 4 23.30 -13.41 -64.86
CA ALA A 4 24.21 -13.75 -63.75
C ALA A 4 24.91 -12.51 -63.15
N ARG A 5 25.43 -12.62 -61.92
CA ARG A 5 26.87 -12.51 -61.59
C ARG A 5 27.17 -12.41 -60.07
N ALA A 6 27.95 -13.36 -59.57
CA ALA A 6 28.99 -13.16 -58.54
C ALA A 6 30.17 -12.35 -59.17
N PRO A 7 31.32 -11.98 -58.53
CA PRO A 7 31.99 -12.62 -57.37
C PRO A 7 32.87 -11.70 -56.46
N GLY A 8 33.66 -12.28 -55.54
CA GLY A 8 35.06 -11.85 -55.31
C GLY A 8 35.51 -11.54 -53.86
N ALA A 9 36.27 -12.47 -53.26
CA ALA A 9 37.41 -12.17 -52.36
C ALA A 9 38.71 -12.25 -53.21
N PRO A 10 39.98 -12.03 -52.75
CA PRO A 10 40.53 -11.80 -51.38
C PRO A 10 41.71 -10.76 -51.31
N GLY A 11 42.44 -10.64 -50.17
CA GLY A 11 43.89 -10.32 -50.20
C GLY A 11 44.50 -9.31 -49.19
N ALA A 12 45.16 -9.86 -48.15
CA ALA A 12 46.41 -9.50 -47.43
C ALA A 12 47.10 -8.10 -47.51
N ALA A 13 47.58 -7.61 -46.35
CA ALA A 13 49.00 -7.25 -45.99
C ALA A 13 49.11 -6.13 -44.90
N GLY A 14 49.97 -6.32 -43.88
CA GLY A 14 50.36 -5.30 -42.86
C GLY A 14 51.60 -4.48 -43.29
N PRO A 15 52.55 -4.04 -42.42
CA PRO A 15 52.51 -3.57 -41.02
C PRO A 15 53.32 -2.25 -40.77
N GLY A 16 53.28 -1.71 -39.53
CA GLY A 16 54.27 -0.76 -38.95
C GLY A 16 53.90 0.74 -38.97
N ALA A 17 54.50 1.66 -38.20
CA ALA A 17 55.21 1.65 -36.91
C ALA A 17 55.48 3.14 -36.51
N TRP A 18 55.56 3.43 -35.20
CA TRP A 18 56.31 4.52 -34.52
C TRP A 18 55.86 6.02 -34.48
N VAL A 19 55.94 6.54 -33.23
CA VAL A 19 56.38 7.86 -32.70
C VAL A 19 55.34 8.84 -32.08
N SER A 20 55.43 8.96 -30.74
CA SER A 20 55.46 10.14 -29.81
C SER A 20 54.56 11.38 -30.06
N ALA A 21 54.09 12.18 -29.09
CA ALA A 21 54.29 12.35 -27.65
C ALA A 21 53.19 13.30 -27.12
N ALA A 22 52.88 13.24 -25.81
CA ALA A 22 52.61 14.36 -24.87
C ALA A 22 51.65 13.95 -23.73
N ARG A 23 52.10 14.11 -22.47
CA ARG A 23 51.26 14.24 -21.26
C ARG A 23 51.15 15.76 -20.94
N PRO A 24 50.17 16.28 -20.17
CA PRO A 24 50.15 16.11 -18.70
C PRO A 24 48.77 16.05 -17.98
N VAL A 25 48.77 15.33 -16.83
CA VAL A 25 48.24 15.68 -15.48
C VAL A 25 46.72 15.90 -15.19
N ALA A 26 46.24 15.10 -14.21
CA ALA A 26 45.33 15.39 -13.08
C ALA A 26 44.01 14.59 -13.02
N TRP A 27 43.64 14.22 -11.77
CA TRP A 27 42.37 13.71 -11.21
C TRP A 27 42.49 12.39 -10.44
N ALA A 28 43.13 12.48 -9.28
CA ALA A 28 42.97 11.54 -8.17
C ALA A 28 42.59 12.34 -6.91
N ALA A 29 41.31 12.72 -6.78
CA ALA A 29 40.73 13.30 -5.56
C ALA A 29 39.18 13.36 -5.62
N ALA A 30 38.50 12.23 -5.87
CA ALA A 30 37.02 12.19 -5.82
C ALA A 30 36.45 10.96 -5.07
N ALA A 31 37.28 10.11 -4.47
CA ALA A 31 36.82 8.88 -3.81
C ALA A 31 36.83 8.92 -2.26
N GLY A 32 37.28 10.03 -1.64
CA GLY A 32 37.45 10.11 -0.17
C GLY A 32 36.30 10.76 0.62
N ALA A 33 35.35 11.45 -0.03
CA ALA A 33 34.40 12.32 0.67
C ALA A 33 33.00 11.71 0.95
N LEU A 34 32.68 10.53 0.39
CA LEU A 34 31.38 9.88 0.59
C LEU A 34 31.35 8.86 1.75
N GLY A 35 32.51 8.50 2.31
CA GLY A 35 32.62 7.49 3.37
C GLY A 35 32.36 7.99 4.79
N LEU A 36 32.53 9.28 5.08
CA LEU A 36 32.46 9.83 6.45
C LEU A 36 31.10 10.44 6.82
N ALA A 37 30.22 10.72 5.86
CA ALA A 37 28.88 11.26 6.11
C ALA A 37 27.88 10.21 6.66
N ARG A 38 28.17 8.91 6.52
CA ARG A 38 27.28 7.82 6.95
C ARG A 38 27.42 7.42 8.43
N LEU A 39 28.54 7.72 9.09
CA LEU A 39 28.74 7.33 10.49
C LEU A 39 28.22 8.38 11.50
N GLY A 40 28.27 9.68 11.16
CA GLY A 40 27.87 10.76 12.07
C GLY A 40 26.37 10.90 12.30
N LEU A 41 25.54 10.49 11.33
CA LEU A 41 24.07 10.58 11.44
C LEU A 41 23.46 9.51 12.36
N PHE A 42 24.19 8.41 12.62
CA PHE A 42 23.68 7.25 13.35
C PHE A 42 23.70 7.44 14.89
N HIS A 43 24.40 8.46 15.42
CA HIS A 43 24.49 8.72 16.87
C HIS A 43 23.62 9.89 17.36
N ALA A 44 23.13 10.76 16.48
CA ALA A 44 22.34 11.94 16.89
C ALA A 44 20.87 11.61 17.26
N ALA A 45 20.34 10.45 16.84
CA ALA A 45 18.95 10.07 17.07
C ALA A 45 18.66 9.50 18.47
N ARG A 46 19.67 9.33 19.34
CA ARG A 46 19.51 8.62 20.64
C ARG A 46 19.35 9.51 21.88
N LEU A 47 19.36 10.85 21.77
CA LEU A 47 19.40 11.72 22.97
C LEU A 47 18.30 12.80 23.07
N GLY A 48 17.23 12.74 22.27
CA GLY A 48 16.25 13.82 22.15
C GLY A 48 14.89 13.61 22.83
N ALA A 49 14.80 12.82 23.91
CA ALA A 49 13.53 12.56 24.59
C ALA A 49 13.65 12.74 26.10
N ARG A 50 13.59 13.99 26.57
CA ARG A 50 13.09 14.42 27.89
C ARG A 50 13.20 15.94 28.00
N VAL A 51 12.17 16.54 28.62
CA VAL A 51 12.05 17.95 29.07
C VAL A 51 11.41 18.93 28.07
N VAL A 52 10.08 19.05 28.10
CA VAL A 52 9.37 20.35 27.99
C VAL A 52 8.08 20.28 28.83
N VAL A 53 8.18 20.57 30.13
CA VAL A 53 7.10 21.18 30.94
C VAL A 53 7.79 21.99 32.04
N ALA A 54 7.89 23.31 31.87
CA ALA A 54 7.90 24.32 32.94
C ALA A 54 8.20 25.70 32.32
N LEU A 55 7.59 26.74 32.90
CA LEU A 55 7.76 28.18 32.62
C LEU A 55 6.94 28.62 31.40
N PHE A 56 5.74 29.21 31.53
CA PHE A 56 5.43 30.48 32.22
C PHE A 56 3.98 30.54 32.73
N PRO A 57 3.71 31.16 33.90
CA PRO A 57 2.38 31.67 34.25
C PRO A 57 2.20 33.09 33.67
N ASN A 58 0.98 33.39 33.22
CA ASN A 58 0.60 34.64 32.58
C ASN A 58 0.24 35.72 33.63
N ARG A 59 0.87 36.90 33.60
CA ARG A 59 0.34 38.13 34.22
C ARG A 59 0.78 39.39 33.45
N SER A 60 -0.20 40.18 33.07
CA SER A 60 -0.14 41.54 32.51
C SER A 60 -0.27 42.60 33.61
N VAL A 61 0.56 43.65 33.61
CA VAL A 61 0.24 44.94 34.28
C VAL A 61 0.89 46.10 33.51
N ASP A 62 0.04 47.07 33.14
CA ASP A 62 0.37 48.41 32.63
C ASP A 62 0.84 49.37 33.74
N GLY A 63 1.75 50.31 33.42
CA GLY A 63 2.06 51.46 34.28
C GLY A 63 3.26 52.30 33.82
N PRO A 64 3.21 53.65 33.87
CA PRO A 64 4.20 54.56 33.28
C PRO A 64 5.33 54.97 34.25
N ASP A 65 6.38 55.60 33.70
CA ASP A 65 7.60 56.19 34.32
C ASP A 65 8.86 55.30 34.45
N ALA A 66 9.83 55.54 33.56
CA ALA A 66 11.26 55.74 33.89
C ALA A 66 12.06 56.15 32.63
N GLY A 67 12.81 57.25 32.73
CA GLY A 67 13.69 57.80 31.70
C GLY A 67 15.06 57.09 31.55
N PRO A 68 16.07 57.73 30.90
CA PRO A 68 16.79 57.12 29.78
C PRO A 68 18.22 56.67 30.11
N ALA A 69 18.70 55.60 29.46
CA ALA A 69 20.11 55.42 29.06
C ALA A 69 20.30 54.12 28.23
N ASP A 70 20.96 54.29 27.09
CA ASP A 70 22.00 53.44 26.50
C ASP A 70 21.72 51.99 26.08
N GLY A 71 21.72 51.82 24.74
CA GLY A 71 22.84 51.12 24.09
C GLY A 71 22.86 49.59 24.09
N THR A 72 22.45 49.02 22.97
CA THR A 72 23.12 47.87 22.31
C THR A 72 22.75 46.43 22.76
N ARG A 73 21.82 45.86 21.99
CA ARG A 73 21.87 44.55 21.26
C ARG A 73 22.08 43.21 21.99
N LEU A 74 21.14 42.30 21.64
CA LEU A 74 21.30 40.88 21.27
C LEU A 74 22.28 40.01 22.08
N ALA A 75 21.73 39.05 22.85
CA ALA A 75 22.36 37.74 23.00
C ALA A 75 21.33 36.63 23.32
N MET A 76 21.38 35.58 22.50
CA MET A 76 21.07 34.17 22.80
C MET A 76 19.63 33.74 23.12
N ALA A 77 18.90 33.38 22.07
CA ALA A 77 18.02 32.20 22.09
C ALA A 77 18.59 31.18 21.10
N ALA A 78 19.19 30.12 21.62
CA ALA A 78 19.70 28.99 20.86
C ALA A 78 18.83 27.75 21.10
N ALA A 79 18.72 26.95 20.03
CA ALA A 79 18.31 25.54 19.96
C ALA A 79 16.82 25.21 19.81
N VAL A 80 16.40 24.95 18.57
CA VAL A 80 15.70 23.71 18.17
C VAL A 80 16.17 23.33 16.76
N GLY A 81 16.55 22.06 16.57
CA GLY A 81 17.23 21.55 15.38
C GLY A 81 16.30 21.08 14.26
N LEU A 82 16.67 21.45 13.03
CA LEU A 82 16.41 20.79 11.73
C LEU A 82 17.38 21.43 10.68
N PRO A 83 17.60 20.79 9.52
CA PRO A 83 18.87 20.18 9.12
C PRO A 83 20.04 21.17 8.86
N VAL A 84 21.15 20.93 9.55
CA VAL A 84 22.44 21.65 9.39
C VAL A 84 22.98 21.60 7.95
N ALA A 85 22.58 20.63 7.13
CA ALA A 85 23.09 20.47 5.76
C ALA A 85 22.62 21.57 4.77
N VAL A 86 21.40 22.09 4.92
CA VAL A 86 20.86 23.12 4.00
C VAL A 86 21.41 24.51 4.37
N VAL A 87 21.55 24.77 5.68
CA VAL A 87 22.13 26.02 6.19
C VAL A 87 23.66 26.06 5.96
N ALA A 88 24.35 24.92 6.07
CA ALA A 88 25.79 24.82 5.79
C ALA A 88 26.11 25.08 4.31
N LEU A 89 25.27 24.62 3.37
CA LEU A 89 25.48 24.87 1.94
C LEU A 89 25.29 26.35 1.58
N ALA A 90 24.30 27.02 2.20
CA ALA A 90 24.08 28.46 2.06
C ALA A 90 25.21 29.31 2.68
N LEU A 91 25.79 28.86 3.80
CA LEU A 91 26.93 29.53 4.44
C LEU A 91 28.26 29.28 3.70
N LEU A 92 28.46 28.10 3.11
CA LEU A 92 29.65 27.79 2.29
C LEU A 92 29.68 28.58 0.97
N MET A 93 28.52 28.89 0.37
CA MET A 93 28.48 29.80 -0.79
C MET A 93 28.83 31.25 -0.44
N ARG A 94 28.74 31.64 0.84
CA ARG A 94 29.05 32.99 1.32
C ARG A 94 30.53 33.22 1.63
N ALA A 95 31.35 32.16 1.68
CA ALA A 95 32.78 32.25 1.97
C ALA A 95 33.68 32.41 0.73
N ARG A 96 33.11 32.45 -0.50
CA ARG A 96 33.87 32.57 -1.76
C ARG A 96 33.78 33.94 -2.45
N LEU A 97 33.09 34.91 -1.88
CA LEU A 97 32.97 36.26 -2.43
C LEU A 97 33.42 37.27 -1.37
N GLY A 98 34.49 38.01 -1.67
CA GLY A 98 35.07 39.06 -0.82
C GLY A 98 34.12 40.23 -0.54
N PRO A 99 34.55 41.23 0.26
CA PRO A 99 33.65 42.17 0.91
C PRO A 99 33.21 43.26 -0.08
N ALA A 100 32.08 43.03 -0.74
CA ALA A 100 31.25 44.10 -1.28
C ALA A 100 29.85 43.86 -0.73
N ILE A 101 29.41 44.71 0.18
CA ILE A 101 28.04 44.73 0.69
C ILE A 101 27.24 45.67 -0.22
N PRO A 102 26.43 45.18 -1.17
CA PRO A 102 25.32 45.96 -1.66
C PRO A 102 24.19 45.91 -0.63
N ALA A 103 23.49 47.04 -0.51
CA ALA A 103 22.37 47.24 0.38
C ALA A 103 21.23 46.21 0.12
N ALA A 104 20.64 45.74 1.23
CA ALA A 104 19.38 45.02 1.30
C ALA A 104 19.24 43.83 0.32
N ALA A 105 19.85 42.69 0.68
CA ALA A 105 19.34 41.41 0.20
C ALA A 105 17.90 41.23 0.72
N PRO A 106 16.93 40.85 -0.11
CA PRO A 106 15.60 40.53 0.37
C PRO A 106 15.70 39.40 1.41
N ALA A 107 14.89 39.48 2.46
CA ALA A 107 14.77 38.41 3.45
C ALA A 107 14.61 37.05 2.71
N PRO A 108 15.23 35.96 3.19
CA PRO A 108 15.03 34.66 2.56
C PRO A 108 13.52 34.42 2.46
N ALA A 109 13.02 34.24 1.23
CA ALA A 109 11.61 33.98 1.00
C ALA A 109 11.21 32.84 1.93
N ALA A 110 10.19 33.08 2.76
CA ALA A 110 9.64 32.04 3.61
C ALA A 110 9.33 30.85 2.71
N VAL A 111 9.95 29.70 3.00
CA VAL A 111 9.59 28.45 2.32
C VAL A 111 8.10 28.28 2.57
N PRO A 112 7.25 28.22 1.52
CA PRO A 112 5.82 28.12 1.71
C PRO A 112 5.52 26.95 2.63
N GLU A 113 4.63 27.14 3.59
CA GLU A 113 4.28 26.13 4.61
C GLU A 113 3.85 24.79 4.00
N ALA A 114 3.35 24.80 2.75
CA ALA A 114 3.02 23.62 1.96
C ALA A 114 4.22 22.78 1.47
N VAL A 115 5.44 23.32 1.43
CA VAL A 115 6.63 22.63 0.89
C VAL A 115 7.28 21.69 1.92
N LEU A 116 7.17 22.01 3.22
CA LEU A 116 7.76 21.21 4.30
C LEU A 116 7.05 19.84 4.50
N PRO A 117 5.70 19.74 4.50
CA PRO A 117 5.00 18.46 4.54
C PRO A 117 5.29 17.57 3.33
N ALA A 118 5.40 18.16 2.14
CA ALA A 118 5.68 17.41 0.91
C ALA A 118 7.08 16.76 0.91
N ALA A 119 8.09 17.46 1.45
CA ALA A 119 9.44 16.91 1.59
C ALA A 119 9.49 15.79 2.65
N GLY A 120 8.75 15.93 3.75
CA GLY A 120 8.61 14.89 4.77
C GLY A 120 7.89 13.64 4.25
N ASP A 121 6.79 13.85 3.53
CA ASP A 121 6.03 12.77 2.89
C ASP A 121 6.91 11.98 1.91
N ALA A 122 7.69 12.66 1.07
CA ALA A 122 8.61 12.01 0.12
C ALA A 122 9.68 11.15 0.82
N LEU A 123 10.28 11.64 1.90
CA LEU A 123 11.27 10.89 2.69
C LEU A 123 10.66 9.67 3.40
N ALA A 124 9.38 9.76 3.78
CA ALA A 124 8.63 8.69 4.42
C ALA A 124 7.94 7.75 3.41
N GLY A 125 8.09 7.97 2.10
CA GLY A 125 7.37 7.21 1.07
C GLY A 125 5.84 7.37 1.15
N ILE A 126 5.36 8.48 1.72
CA ILE A 126 3.93 8.79 1.83
C ILE A 126 3.43 9.31 0.48
N THR A 127 2.37 8.68 -0.02
CA THR A 127 1.56 9.17 -1.14
C THR A 127 0.19 9.57 -0.59
N ARG A 128 -0.09 10.87 -0.63
CA ARG A 128 -1.42 11.41 -0.29
C ARG A 128 -2.35 11.14 -1.47
N LEU A 129 -3.37 10.31 -1.26
CA LEU A 129 -4.39 10.00 -2.25
C LEU A 129 -5.19 11.27 -2.58
N GLY A 130 -5.02 11.81 -3.78
CA GLY A 130 -5.81 12.95 -4.25
C GLY A 130 -7.28 12.55 -4.45
N GLY A 131 -8.21 13.46 -4.18
CA GLY A 131 -9.63 13.24 -4.49
C GLY A 131 -10.31 12.15 -3.66
N VAL A 132 -9.79 11.79 -2.48
CA VAL A 132 -10.47 10.88 -1.56
C VAL A 132 -11.80 11.48 -1.13
N GLN A 133 -12.90 10.75 -1.35
CA GLN A 133 -14.23 11.14 -0.94
C GLN A 133 -14.94 10.00 -0.22
N PRO A 134 -15.71 10.27 0.84
CA PRO A 134 -16.65 9.29 1.36
C PRO A 134 -17.73 9.06 0.31
N VAL A 135 -17.92 7.81 -0.12
CA VAL A 135 -18.90 7.45 -1.13
C VAL A 135 -20.14 6.80 -0.55
N ALA A 136 -20.07 6.19 0.64
CA ALA A 136 -21.24 5.68 1.34
C ALA A 136 -20.99 5.56 2.85
N ASN A 137 -22.09 5.65 3.61
CA ASN A 137 -22.13 5.13 4.98
C ASN A 137 -22.53 3.66 4.91
N LEU A 138 -21.71 2.83 5.53
CA LEU A 138 -21.91 1.40 5.63
C LEU A 138 -22.70 1.10 6.93
N PRO A 139 -23.61 0.11 6.92
CA PRO A 139 -24.31 -0.30 8.12
C PRO A 139 -23.35 -0.98 9.13
N GLY A 140 -23.90 -1.40 10.27
CA GLY A 140 -23.15 -2.13 11.30
C GLY A 140 -22.39 -1.22 12.28
N ALA A 141 -21.64 -1.84 13.17
CA ALA A 141 -20.76 -1.14 14.10
C ALA A 141 -19.43 -0.79 13.41
N PRO A 142 -18.74 0.31 13.83
CA PRO A 142 -17.45 0.68 13.25
C PRO A 142 -16.37 -0.41 13.36
N GLY A 143 -16.46 -1.27 14.38
CA GLY A 143 -15.50 -2.33 14.65
C GLY A 143 -15.83 -3.67 13.98
N ASP A 144 -16.96 -3.79 13.30
CA ASP A 144 -17.33 -5.02 12.59
C ASP A 144 -16.31 -5.30 11.49
N ASP A 145 -15.84 -6.54 11.39
CA ASP A 145 -14.89 -6.95 10.35
C ASP A 145 -15.56 -6.85 8.97
N ARG A 146 -14.84 -6.28 8.00
CA ARG A 146 -15.36 -5.96 6.67
C ARG A 146 -14.52 -6.60 5.58
N ARG A 147 -15.18 -7.11 4.55
CA ARG A 147 -14.54 -7.50 3.28
C ARG A 147 -15.09 -6.66 2.13
N LEU A 148 -14.22 -6.23 1.23
CA LEU A 148 -14.53 -5.31 0.15
C LEU A 148 -14.11 -5.90 -1.19
N VAL A 149 -15.03 -5.94 -2.13
CA VAL A 149 -14.76 -6.27 -3.54
C VAL A 149 -15.43 -5.23 -4.42
N ALA A 150 -14.72 -4.61 -5.34
CA ALA A 150 -15.34 -3.75 -6.35
C ALA A 150 -15.25 -4.38 -7.75
N ALA A 151 -16.38 -4.43 -8.43
CA ALA A 151 -16.49 -4.98 -9.77
C ALA A 151 -17.27 -4.02 -10.65
N ALA A 152 -16.70 -3.66 -11.81
CA ALA A 152 -17.31 -2.75 -12.78
C ALA A 152 -17.81 -1.43 -12.16
N GLY A 153 -17.01 -0.82 -11.27
CA GLY A 153 -17.34 0.44 -10.60
C GLY A 153 -18.35 0.33 -9.46
N VAL A 154 -18.78 -0.88 -9.10
CA VAL A 154 -19.72 -1.14 -8.00
C VAL A 154 -18.98 -1.84 -6.85
N PRO A 155 -18.84 -1.19 -5.69
CA PRO A 155 -18.34 -1.83 -4.47
C PRO A 155 -19.39 -2.75 -3.86
N TYR A 156 -18.94 -3.89 -3.36
CA TYR A 156 -19.67 -4.83 -2.54
C TYR A 156 -18.92 -4.98 -1.22
N VAL A 157 -19.63 -4.84 -0.10
CA VAL A 157 -19.04 -4.89 1.24
C VAL A 157 -19.77 -5.97 2.04
N LEU A 158 -19.03 -6.96 2.50
CA LEU A 158 -19.48 -7.87 3.55
C LEU A 158 -19.22 -7.20 4.89
N ASP A 159 -20.26 -7.14 5.72
CA ASP A 159 -20.18 -6.87 7.15
C ASP A 159 -20.42 -8.19 7.90
N ALA A 160 -19.37 -8.71 8.53
CA ALA A 160 -19.43 -9.99 9.25
C ALA A 160 -20.24 -9.89 10.55
N GLY A 161 -20.36 -8.69 11.15
CA GLY A 161 -21.19 -8.47 12.34
C GLY A 161 -22.69 -8.54 12.02
N LEU A 162 -23.07 -8.15 10.81
CA LEU A 162 -24.44 -8.22 10.31
C LEU A 162 -24.78 -9.49 9.52
N ASP A 163 -23.79 -10.34 9.22
CA ASP A 163 -23.95 -11.47 8.30
C ASP A 163 -24.59 -11.04 6.96
N GLN A 164 -24.13 -9.91 6.40
CA GLN A 164 -24.76 -9.23 5.26
C GLN A 164 -23.72 -8.70 4.26
N VAL A 165 -24.00 -8.87 2.96
CA VAL A 165 -23.32 -8.18 1.87
C VAL A 165 -24.23 -7.06 1.36
N ASP A 166 -23.67 -5.87 1.28
CA ASP A 166 -24.27 -4.69 0.68
C ASP A 166 -23.55 -4.34 -0.62
N ARG A 167 -24.30 -3.93 -1.64
CA ARG A 167 -23.74 -3.23 -2.81
C ARG A 167 -23.83 -1.73 -2.58
N VAL A 168 -22.87 -0.96 -3.08
CA VAL A 168 -22.89 0.50 -2.99
C VAL A 168 -23.24 1.11 -4.33
N VAL A 169 -24.43 1.71 -4.43
CA VAL A 169 -24.95 2.34 -5.64
C VAL A 169 -25.56 3.69 -5.29
N GLY A 170 -25.25 4.73 -6.06
CA GLY A 170 -25.81 6.08 -5.80
C GLY A 170 -25.46 6.65 -4.42
N GLY A 171 -24.38 6.16 -3.81
CA GLY A 171 -23.93 6.53 -2.47
C GLY A 171 -24.67 5.87 -1.31
N VAL A 172 -25.48 4.85 -1.61
CA VAL A 172 -26.25 4.07 -0.62
C VAL A 172 -25.74 2.64 -0.59
N ALA A 173 -25.52 2.11 0.61
CA ALA A 173 -25.31 0.68 0.84
C ALA A 173 -26.66 -0.03 0.83
N GLU A 174 -26.89 -0.87 -0.18
CA GLU A 174 -28.12 -1.63 -0.37
C GLU A 174 -27.86 -3.12 -0.11
N PRO A 175 -28.64 -3.79 0.77
CA PRO A 175 -28.43 -5.20 1.07
C PRO A 175 -28.77 -6.08 -0.14
N VAL A 176 -27.86 -7.00 -0.49
CA VAL A 176 -28.03 -7.93 -1.62
C VAL A 176 -28.02 -9.39 -1.20
N LEU A 177 -27.32 -9.71 -0.11
CA LEU A 177 -27.26 -11.04 0.46
C LEU A 177 -27.19 -10.94 1.97
N ARG A 178 -27.96 -11.74 2.70
CA ARG A 178 -27.86 -11.83 4.16
C ARG A 178 -28.19 -13.22 4.68
N LYS A 179 -27.67 -13.57 5.84
CA LYS A 179 -28.04 -14.82 6.52
C LYS A 179 -29.55 -14.96 6.69
N GLY A 180 -30.03 -16.19 6.50
CA GLY A 180 -31.45 -16.53 6.56
C GLY A 180 -32.23 -16.17 5.29
N GLN A 181 -31.62 -15.48 4.31
CA GLN A 181 -32.24 -15.23 3.03
C GLN A 181 -32.36 -16.54 2.23
N PRO A 182 -33.54 -16.86 1.68
CA PRO A 182 -33.67 -17.95 0.72
C PRO A 182 -33.10 -17.51 -0.63
N VAL A 183 -32.23 -18.33 -1.21
CA VAL A 183 -31.67 -18.16 -2.56
C VAL A 183 -31.83 -19.47 -3.31
N GLY A 184 -32.80 -19.53 -4.23
CA GLY A 184 -33.22 -20.77 -4.86
C GLY A 184 -33.80 -21.75 -3.82
N SER A 185 -33.24 -22.96 -3.75
CA SER A 185 -33.64 -23.99 -2.77
C SER A 185 -32.82 -23.97 -1.47
N ALA A 186 -31.81 -23.12 -1.36
CA ALA A 186 -30.91 -23.06 -0.23
C ALA A 186 -31.13 -21.78 0.59
N VAL A 187 -30.67 -21.80 1.85
CA VAL A 187 -30.74 -20.66 2.77
C VAL A 187 -29.32 -20.23 3.10
N VAL A 188 -29.08 -18.93 3.03
CA VAL A 188 -27.76 -18.34 3.27
C VAL A 188 -27.36 -18.52 4.74
N GLY A 189 -26.17 -19.08 4.97
CA GLY A 189 -25.58 -19.23 6.30
C GLY A 189 -24.93 -17.95 6.84
N ALA A 190 -24.14 -18.09 7.90
CA ALA A 190 -23.31 -16.99 8.40
C ALA A 190 -22.20 -16.66 7.40
N LEU A 191 -22.13 -15.43 6.94
CA LEU A 191 -21.22 -15.03 5.86
C LEU A 191 -19.83 -14.74 6.43
N VAL A 192 -18.81 -15.39 5.88
CA VAL A 192 -17.44 -15.34 6.43
C VAL A 192 -16.42 -14.74 5.48
N ASP A 193 -16.71 -14.71 4.18
CA ASP A 193 -15.77 -14.19 3.19
C ASP A 193 -16.47 -13.59 1.95
N LEU A 194 -15.77 -12.69 1.27
CA LEU A 194 -16.19 -12.05 0.03
C LEU A 194 -14.98 -11.86 -0.87
N PHE A 195 -15.01 -12.44 -2.08
CA PHE A 195 -13.88 -12.39 -3.01
C PHE A 195 -14.34 -12.23 -4.45
N TRP A 196 -13.43 -11.75 -5.30
CA TRP A 196 -13.61 -11.73 -6.74
C TRP A 196 -13.25 -13.09 -7.34
N LEU A 197 -14.16 -13.65 -8.15
CA LEU A 197 -13.86 -14.77 -9.02
C LEU A 197 -13.74 -14.27 -10.47
N PRO A 198 -12.52 -14.15 -11.00
CA PRO A 198 -12.32 -13.69 -12.37
C PRO A 198 -12.84 -14.73 -13.38
N PRO A 199 -13.09 -14.32 -14.64
CA PRO A 199 -13.49 -15.23 -15.70
C PRO A 199 -12.43 -16.32 -15.95
N ALA A 200 -12.86 -17.49 -16.44
CA ALA A 200 -11.97 -18.54 -16.93
C ALA A 200 -11.58 -18.25 -18.39
N GLY A 201 -10.34 -17.84 -18.67
CA GLY A 201 -9.93 -17.48 -20.04
C GLY A 201 -10.88 -16.46 -20.69
N ASN A 202 -11.46 -16.80 -21.85
CA ASN A 202 -12.47 -15.98 -22.56
C ASN A 202 -13.92 -16.26 -22.11
N GLY A 203 -14.11 -16.82 -20.91
CA GLY A 203 -15.41 -17.17 -20.34
C GLY A 203 -16.28 -15.95 -20.00
N PRO A 204 -17.50 -16.18 -19.47
CA PRO A 204 -18.40 -15.09 -19.06
C PRO A 204 -17.74 -14.19 -18.01
N GLU A 205 -18.21 -12.94 -17.91
CA GLU A 205 -17.67 -11.93 -16.99
C GLU A 205 -17.46 -12.49 -15.58
N GLY A 206 -16.38 -12.04 -14.92
CA GLY A 206 -16.10 -12.41 -13.54
C GLY A 206 -17.23 -11.98 -12.61
N ARG A 207 -17.23 -12.49 -11.39
CA ARG A 207 -18.32 -12.26 -10.43
C ARG A 207 -17.80 -12.12 -9.01
N VAL A 208 -18.54 -11.36 -8.21
CA VAL A 208 -18.35 -11.30 -6.76
C VAL A 208 -18.97 -12.55 -6.15
N VAL A 209 -18.24 -13.21 -5.25
CA VAL A 209 -18.70 -14.41 -4.56
C VAL A 209 -18.57 -14.21 -3.06
N ALA A 210 -19.67 -14.41 -2.33
CA ALA A 210 -19.66 -14.54 -0.89
C ALA A 210 -19.60 -16.02 -0.49
N MET A 211 -18.94 -16.33 0.62
CA MET A 211 -18.88 -17.67 1.19
C MET A 211 -19.47 -17.64 2.60
N ASP A 212 -20.26 -18.66 2.92
CA ASP A 212 -20.73 -18.86 4.30
C ASP A 212 -19.88 -19.87 5.08
N ALA A 213 -20.07 -19.91 6.40
CA ALA A 213 -19.33 -20.76 7.32
C ALA A 213 -19.54 -22.28 7.08
N ALA A 214 -20.57 -22.67 6.32
CA ALA A 214 -20.79 -24.05 5.91
C ALA A 214 -20.08 -24.38 4.58
N GLY A 215 -19.43 -23.39 3.96
CA GLY A 215 -18.72 -23.52 2.70
C GLY A 215 -19.63 -23.44 1.47
N ALA A 216 -20.86 -22.95 1.61
CA ALA A 216 -21.70 -22.62 0.46
C ALA A 216 -21.25 -21.30 -0.16
N LEU A 217 -21.36 -21.23 -1.49
CA LEU A 217 -20.90 -20.11 -2.29
C LEU A 217 -22.09 -19.41 -2.94
N TRP A 218 -22.06 -18.08 -2.91
CA TRP A 218 -23.15 -17.22 -3.37
C TRP A 218 -22.57 -16.18 -4.34
N SER A 219 -22.84 -16.30 -5.63
CA SER A 219 -22.52 -15.22 -6.56
C SER A 219 -23.47 -14.06 -6.35
N VAL A 220 -22.93 -12.86 -6.26
CA VAL A 220 -23.67 -11.61 -6.09
C VAL A 220 -23.48 -10.78 -7.35
N GLY A 221 -24.59 -10.32 -7.94
CA GLY A 221 -24.57 -9.52 -9.15
C GLY A 221 -25.80 -8.63 -9.26
N GLY A 222 -25.59 -7.32 -9.34
CA GLY A 222 -26.69 -6.37 -9.30
C GLY A 222 -27.42 -6.49 -7.96
N ALA A 223 -28.75 -6.63 -7.98
CA ALA A 223 -29.59 -6.72 -6.78
C ALA A 223 -29.88 -8.17 -6.36
N SER A 224 -29.24 -9.13 -7.02
CA SER A 224 -29.59 -10.55 -6.95
C SER A 224 -28.39 -11.38 -6.51
N ALA A 225 -28.70 -12.53 -5.92
CA ALA A 225 -27.73 -13.55 -5.61
C ALA A 225 -28.17 -14.90 -6.17
N ALA A 226 -27.20 -15.76 -6.44
CA ALA A 226 -27.41 -17.13 -6.90
C ALA A 226 -26.41 -18.08 -6.23
N ALA A 227 -26.82 -19.32 -5.97
CA ALA A 227 -25.91 -20.34 -5.46
C ALA A 227 -24.88 -20.73 -6.54
N VAL A 228 -23.63 -20.90 -6.12
CA VAL A 228 -22.55 -21.43 -6.98
C VAL A 228 -22.26 -22.87 -6.53
N PRO A 229 -22.65 -23.89 -7.32
CA PRO A 229 -22.42 -25.27 -6.95
C PRO A 229 -20.92 -25.59 -6.79
N ARG A 230 -20.59 -26.42 -5.80
CA ARG A 230 -19.24 -26.95 -5.58
C ARG A 230 -19.31 -28.42 -5.16
N ALA A 231 -18.42 -29.25 -5.68
CA ALA A 231 -18.23 -30.62 -5.22
C ALA A 231 -17.84 -30.63 -3.73
N ALA A 232 -18.42 -31.54 -2.95
CA ALA A 232 -18.18 -31.61 -1.51
C ALA A 232 -16.74 -32.03 -1.17
N LEU A 233 -16.14 -32.92 -1.96
CA LEU A 233 -14.79 -33.43 -1.75
C LEU A 233 -13.72 -32.38 -2.10
N PRO A 234 -12.61 -32.33 -1.34
CA PRO A 234 -12.16 -33.34 -0.36
C PRO A 234 -12.76 -33.19 1.06
N GLY A 235 -13.71 -32.28 1.26
CA GLY A 235 -14.29 -31.96 2.55
C GLY A 235 -13.52 -30.81 3.21
N TRP A 236 -14.19 -29.67 3.35
CA TRP A 236 -13.60 -28.51 4.05
C TRP A 236 -13.77 -28.67 5.55
N ILE A 237 -12.70 -28.42 6.30
CA ILE A 237 -12.70 -28.49 7.77
C ILE A 237 -12.65 -27.09 8.36
N GLY A 238 -11.68 -26.26 7.94
CA GLY A 238 -11.51 -24.89 8.43
C GLY A 238 -11.30 -23.89 7.31
N VAL A 239 -12.16 -23.94 6.29
CA VAL A 239 -12.18 -22.96 5.20
C VAL A 239 -13.03 -21.76 5.60
N ASP A 240 -12.38 -20.62 5.81
CA ASP A 240 -13.02 -19.33 6.03
C ASP A 240 -12.46 -18.23 5.12
N GLN A 241 -11.51 -18.57 4.24
CA GLN A 241 -10.89 -17.66 3.28
C GLN A 241 -10.76 -18.34 1.91
N ALA A 242 -11.11 -17.60 0.86
CA ALA A 242 -11.06 -18.07 -0.51
C ALA A 242 -10.66 -16.95 -1.49
N ALA A 243 -10.07 -17.36 -2.61
CA ALA A 243 -9.69 -16.45 -3.68
C ALA A 243 -10.01 -17.04 -5.06
N GLY A 244 -10.22 -16.16 -6.03
CA GLY A 244 -10.42 -16.53 -7.42
C GLY A 244 -9.21 -16.21 -8.30
N PHE A 245 -8.87 -17.09 -9.23
CA PHE A 245 -7.86 -16.81 -10.26
C PHE A 245 -8.02 -17.69 -11.49
N ASP A 246 -7.98 -17.06 -12.67
CA ASP A 246 -8.17 -17.75 -13.96
C ASP A 246 -9.42 -18.66 -13.96
N GLY A 247 -10.53 -18.13 -13.42
CA GLY A 247 -11.80 -18.87 -13.27
C GLY A 247 -11.82 -19.95 -12.20
N ARG A 248 -10.70 -20.21 -11.53
CA ARG A 248 -10.59 -21.26 -10.50
C ARG A 248 -10.83 -20.68 -9.11
N LEU A 249 -11.43 -21.49 -8.26
CA LEU A 249 -11.57 -21.23 -6.84
C LEU A 249 -10.39 -21.85 -6.08
N TYR A 250 -9.79 -21.08 -5.20
CA TYR A 250 -8.78 -21.51 -4.25
C TYR A 250 -9.35 -21.32 -2.85
N ALA A 251 -9.58 -22.42 -2.14
CA ALA A 251 -10.13 -22.42 -0.79
C ALA A 251 -9.02 -22.76 0.20
N LEU A 252 -8.72 -21.84 1.12
CA LEU A 252 -7.68 -22.02 2.13
C LEU A 252 -8.28 -22.74 3.35
N ASP A 253 -7.83 -23.97 3.60
CA ASP A 253 -8.23 -24.74 4.77
C ASP A 253 -7.14 -24.67 5.85
N ARG A 254 -7.39 -23.86 6.88
CA ARG A 254 -6.44 -23.65 7.98
C ARG A 254 -6.21 -24.90 8.82
N SER A 255 -7.18 -25.80 8.87
CA SER A 255 -7.13 -26.99 9.72
C SER A 255 -6.24 -28.07 9.11
N THR A 256 -6.24 -28.19 7.79
CA THR A 256 -5.40 -29.16 7.07
C THR A 256 -4.08 -28.56 6.58
N GLY A 257 -3.96 -27.23 6.60
CA GLY A 257 -2.79 -26.55 6.06
C GLY A 257 -2.72 -26.55 4.54
N GLN A 258 -3.85 -26.86 3.90
CA GLN A 258 -3.94 -27.06 2.45
C GLN A 258 -4.72 -25.91 1.82
N VAL A 259 -4.43 -25.63 0.55
CA VAL A 259 -5.27 -24.83 -0.32
C VAL A 259 -5.84 -25.77 -1.37
N TYR A 260 -7.16 -25.85 -1.47
CA TYR A 260 -7.83 -26.69 -2.45
C TYR A 260 -8.22 -25.87 -3.66
N ARG A 261 -7.76 -26.30 -4.84
CA ARG A 261 -8.05 -25.67 -6.13
C ARG A 261 -9.16 -26.42 -6.84
N TYR A 262 -10.21 -25.70 -7.22
CA TYR A 262 -11.33 -26.21 -7.99
C TYR A 262 -11.31 -25.63 -9.41
N ALA A 263 -11.47 -26.50 -10.41
CA ALA A 263 -11.63 -26.09 -11.79
C ALA A 263 -13.10 -25.73 -12.06
N PRO A 264 -13.37 -24.64 -12.80
CA PRO A 264 -14.74 -24.30 -13.18
C PRO A 264 -15.30 -25.31 -14.19
N ASP A 265 -16.60 -25.55 -14.11
CA ASP A 265 -17.36 -26.25 -15.16
C ASP A 265 -18.01 -25.28 -16.15
N ALA A 266 -18.67 -25.83 -17.18
CA ALA A 266 -19.29 -25.04 -18.24
C ALA A 266 -20.45 -24.15 -17.76
N ALA A 267 -21.08 -24.48 -16.63
CA ALA A 267 -22.14 -23.66 -16.02
C ALA A 267 -21.57 -22.59 -15.06
N GLY A 268 -20.24 -22.54 -14.92
CA GLY A 268 -19.55 -21.70 -13.96
C GLY A 268 -19.69 -22.19 -12.53
N GLY A 269 -20.04 -23.45 -12.28
CA GLY A 269 -19.91 -24.10 -10.98
C GLY A 269 -18.53 -24.76 -10.82
N PHE A 270 -18.39 -25.55 -9.76
CA PHE A 270 -17.18 -26.32 -9.45
C PHE A 270 -17.55 -27.79 -9.19
N SER A 271 -18.08 -28.47 -10.20
CA SER A 271 -18.60 -29.85 -10.06
C SER A 271 -17.54 -30.94 -9.89
N ALA A 272 -16.28 -30.68 -10.19
CA ALA A 272 -15.17 -31.61 -9.94
C ALA A 272 -14.57 -31.43 -8.53
N ASP A 273 -14.08 -32.53 -7.96
CA ASP A 273 -13.45 -32.53 -6.63
C ASP A 273 -12.25 -31.59 -6.55
N GLY A 274 -12.12 -30.91 -5.41
CA GLY A 274 -11.01 -30.01 -5.14
C GLY A 274 -9.68 -30.75 -5.11
N GLN A 275 -8.68 -30.21 -5.78
CA GLN A 275 -7.33 -30.79 -5.80
C GLN A 275 -6.43 -30.04 -4.81
N PRO A 276 -5.59 -30.72 -4.02
CA PRO A 276 -4.53 -30.09 -3.26
C PRO A 276 -3.67 -29.19 -4.16
N TRP A 277 -3.37 -27.98 -3.71
CA TRP A 277 -2.54 -27.03 -4.45
C TRP A 277 -1.19 -26.80 -3.79
N LEU A 278 -1.13 -26.72 -2.46
CA LEU A 278 0.13 -26.63 -1.73
C LEU A 278 0.82 -27.99 -1.66
N ASP A 279 2.11 -27.99 -2.01
CA ASP A 279 2.97 -29.15 -1.92
C ASP A 279 4.37 -28.75 -1.38
N PRO A 280 4.71 -29.14 -0.13
CA PRO A 280 3.84 -29.82 0.84
C PRO A 280 2.78 -28.88 1.42
N ALA A 281 1.81 -29.44 2.16
CA ALA A 281 0.91 -28.63 3.01
C ALA A 281 1.70 -27.78 4.02
N GLN A 282 1.14 -26.65 4.43
CA GLN A 282 1.82 -25.59 5.19
C GLN A 282 1.07 -25.29 6.49
N ASN A 283 1.73 -24.63 7.44
CA ASN A 283 1.00 -24.12 8.60
C ASN A 283 0.21 -22.86 8.23
N LEU A 284 -1.11 -22.96 8.23
CA LEU A 284 -2.04 -21.87 7.88
C LEU A 284 -2.96 -21.47 9.04
N ALA A 285 -2.71 -21.96 10.28
CA ALA A 285 -3.57 -21.67 11.42
C ALA A 285 -3.69 -20.16 11.73
N GLY A 286 -2.62 -19.41 11.44
CA GLY A 286 -2.52 -17.97 11.63
C GLY A 286 -3.21 -17.13 10.55
N ALA A 287 -3.65 -17.75 9.43
CA ALA A 287 -4.14 -17.03 8.27
C ALA A 287 -5.36 -16.16 8.61
N LEU A 288 -5.25 -14.90 8.23
CA LEU A 288 -6.27 -13.86 8.36
C LEU A 288 -6.89 -13.53 7.01
N ASP A 289 -6.07 -13.40 5.95
CA ASP A 289 -6.52 -13.03 4.62
C ASP A 289 -5.67 -13.64 3.50
N VAL A 290 -6.23 -13.70 2.30
CA VAL A 290 -5.58 -14.24 1.11
C VAL A 290 -5.73 -13.32 -0.09
N ALA A 291 -4.64 -13.16 -0.84
CA ALA A 291 -4.67 -12.55 -2.16
C ALA A 291 -4.04 -13.48 -3.18
N LEU A 292 -4.51 -13.41 -4.43
CA LEU A 292 -3.97 -14.22 -5.51
C LEU A 292 -3.83 -13.44 -6.81
N ASP A 293 -2.62 -13.37 -7.34
CA ASP A 293 -2.29 -12.75 -8.64
C ASP A 293 -1.63 -13.73 -9.63
N GLY A 294 -1.60 -15.01 -9.27
CA GLY A 294 -0.78 -16.05 -9.88
C GLY A 294 0.18 -16.67 -8.86
N ALA A 295 0.61 -15.87 -7.88
CA ALA A 295 1.10 -16.36 -6.59
C ALA A 295 0.01 -16.17 -5.52
N LEU A 296 -0.04 -17.07 -4.54
CA LEU A 296 -0.86 -16.93 -3.35
C LEU A 296 -0.07 -16.17 -2.29
N TYR A 297 -0.65 -15.11 -1.76
CA TYR A 297 -0.17 -14.40 -0.59
C TYR A 297 -1.13 -14.66 0.56
N VAL A 298 -0.60 -15.11 1.70
CA VAL A 298 -1.37 -15.34 2.92
C VAL A 298 -0.90 -14.33 3.96
N LEU A 299 -1.80 -13.44 4.38
CA LEU A 299 -1.58 -12.54 5.50
C LEU A 299 -1.96 -13.27 6.79
N ASP A 300 -1.02 -13.37 7.72
CA ASP A 300 -1.26 -13.90 9.06
C ASP A 300 -1.66 -12.78 10.03
N ARG A 301 -2.33 -13.16 11.13
CA ARG A 301 -2.76 -12.24 12.21
C ARG A 301 -1.63 -11.46 12.88
N ASP A 302 -0.39 -11.94 12.79
CA ASP A 302 0.80 -11.27 13.31
C ASP A 302 1.40 -10.23 12.33
N GLY A 303 0.79 -10.05 11.16
CA GLY A 303 1.24 -9.14 10.12
C GLY A 303 2.28 -9.75 9.16
N ARG A 304 2.66 -11.03 9.32
CA ARG A 304 3.52 -11.71 8.37
C ARG A 304 2.75 -12.02 7.07
N ILE A 305 3.44 -11.93 5.94
CA ILE A 305 2.92 -12.36 4.64
C ILE A 305 3.75 -13.55 4.14
N ALA A 306 3.10 -14.69 3.94
CA ALA A 306 3.70 -15.85 3.28
C ALA A 306 3.35 -15.84 1.78
N LYS A 307 4.29 -16.25 0.93
CA LYS A 307 4.09 -16.35 -0.52
C LYS A 307 4.23 -17.79 -0.99
N TYR A 308 3.34 -18.21 -1.87
CA TYR A 308 3.39 -19.50 -2.55
C TYR A 308 3.23 -19.32 -4.05
N ALA A 309 4.08 -19.97 -4.83
CA ALA A 309 4.01 -19.95 -6.29
C ALA A 309 4.04 -21.38 -6.81
N GLY A 310 3.11 -21.71 -7.71
CA GLY A 310 2.98 -23.07 -8.24
C GLY A 310 2.75 -24.14 -7.16
N GLY A 311 2.21 -23.77 -5.99
CA GLY A 311 1.99 -24.67 -4.87
C GLY A 311 3.14 -24.76 -3.86
N SER A 312 4.31 -24.20 -4.15
CA SER A 312 5.48 -24.27 -3.27
C SER A 312 5.74 -22.94 -2.55
N ALA A 313 6.26 -23.02 -1.32
CA ALA A 313 6.66 -21.85 -0.55
C ALA A 313 7.78 -21.08 -1.25
N VAL A 314 7.62 -19.76 -1.34
CA VAL A 314 8.62 -18.85 -1.88
C VAL A 314 9.04 -17.88 -0.79
N ARG A 315 10.35 -17.62 -0.68
CA ARG A 315 10.86 -16.64 0.28
C ARG A 315 10.24 -15.28 0.00
N PHE A 316 9.60 -14.71 1.01
CA PHE A 316 9.01 -13.39 0.99
C PHE A 316 9.27 -12.74 2.36
N ALA A 317 9.76 -11.50 2.35
CA ALA A 317 9.97 -10.72 3.55
C ALA A 317 9.71 -9.26 3.22
N ILE A 318 9.10 -8.55 4.15
CA ILE A 318 8.87 -7.12 3.97
C ILE A 318 10.19 -6.38 4.23
N GLU A 319 10.66 -5.64 3.24
CA GLU A 319 11.92 -4.88 3.30
C GLU A 319 11.66 -3.39 3.15
N GLY A 320 12.31 -2.57 3.99
CA GLY A 320 12.27 -1.11 3.89
C GLY A 320 10.99 -0.45 4.42
N LEU A 321 10.11 -1.21 5.09
CA LEU A 321 8.93 -0.68 5.76
C LEU A 321 9.26 -0.30 7.22
N ASP A 322 9.04 0.97 7.56
CA ASP A 322 9.17 1.51 8.92
C ASP A 322 8.06 2.55 9.19
N PRO A 323 7.29 2.46 10.29
CA PRO A 323 7.21 1.32 11.22
C PRO A 323 6.75 0.03 10.51
N PRO A 324 7.00 -1.17 11.06
CA PRO A 324 6.44 -2.42 10.53
C PRO A 324 4.91 -2.41 10.53
N LEU A 325 4.27 -3.38 9.88
CA LEU A 325 2.81 -3.53 9.96
C LEU A 325 2.36 -3.70 11.42
N SER A 326 1.22 -3.13 11.77
CA SER A 326 0.58 -3.28 13.08
C SER A 326 -0.91 -3.49 12.85
N ASP A 327 -1.44 -4.65 13.26
CA ASP A 327 -2.87 -4.97 13.08
C ASP A 327 -3.28 -4.88 11.60
N ALA A 328 -2.51 -5.52 10.72
CA ALA A 328 -2.86 -5.63 9.31
C ALA A 328 -4.13 -6.46 9.13
N ARG A 329 -5.09 -5.96 8.35
CA ARG A 329 -6.44 -6.56 8.23
C ARG A 329 -6.75 -7.19 6.89
N ALA A 330 -6.17 -6.67 5.83
CA ALA A 330 -6.40 -7.18 4.50
C ALA A 330 -5.18 -7.09 3.61
N VAL A 331 -5.11 -7.99 2.63
CA VAL A 331 -4.13 -7.98 1.55
C VAL A 331 -4.84 -8.10 0.21
N TYR A 332 -4.48 -7.24 -0.73
CA TYR A 332 -4.92 -7.28 -2.12
C TYR A 332 -3.71 -7.45 -3.02
N ALA A 333 -3.83 -8.26 -4.09
CA ALA A 333 -2.76 -8.49 -5.06
C ALA A 333 -3.20 -8.08 -6.46
N SER A 334 -2.44 -7.18 -7.07
CA SER A 334 -2.60 -6.77 -8.46
C SER A 334 -1.55 -7.45 -9.33
N ALA A 335 -1.98 -8.39 -10.17
CA ALA A 335 -1.11 -9.00 -11.18
C ALA A 335 -0.62 -7.96 -12.18
N ALA A 336 -1.50 -7.04 -12.57
CA ALA A 336 -1.28 -6.17 -13.71
C ALA A 336 -0.54 -4.86 -13.35
N ALA A 337 -0.63 -4.40 -12.10
CA ALA A 337 0.25 -3.37 -11.56
C ALA A 337 1.53 -3.94 -10.91
N GLY A 338 1.58 -5.25 -10.65
CA GLY A 338 2.69 -5.90 -9.94
C GLY A 338 2.86 -5.33 -8.54
N ARG A 339 1.77 -5.26 -7.76
CA ARG A 339 1.77 -4.67 -6.41
C ARG A 339 0.86 -5.45 -5.46
N LEU A 340 1.27 -5.47 -4.19
CA LEU A 340 0.40 -5.83 -3.07
C LEU A 340 -0.02 -4.56 -2.35
N LEU A 341 -1.29 -4.48 -1.96
CA LEU A 341 -1.78 -3.46 -1.04
C LEU A 341 -2.16 -4.13 0.28
N VAL A 342 -1.73 -3.56 1.39
CA VAL A 342 -2.00 -4.10 2.73
C VAL A 342 -2.68 -3.04 3.57
N ALA A 343 -3.84 -3.37 4.14
CA ALA A 343 -4.56 -2.51 5.06
C ALA A 343 -3.92 -2.59 6.46
N ASP A 344 -3.10 -1.61 6.83
CA ASP A 344 -2.35 -1.53 8.10
C ASP A 344 -3.15 -0.69 9.12
N ARG A 345 -4.09 -1.33 9.83
CA ARG A 345 -5.08 -0.63 10.68
C ARG A 345 -4.45 0.06 11.87
N GLY A 346 -3.46 -0.56 12.51
CA GLY A 346 -2.77 0.00 13.66
C GLY A 346 -2.05 1.31 13.34
N HIS A 347 -1.72 1.55 12.07
CA HIS A 347 -1.17 2.81 11.58
C HIS A 347 -2.15 3.61 10.69
N GLY A 348 -3.38 3.15 10.49
CA GLY A 348 -4.38 3.81 9.65
C GLY A 348 -3.88 4.17 8.25
N ARG A 349 -3.14 3.27 7.60
CA ARG A 349 -2.54 3.49 6.27
C ARG A 349 -2.69 2.27 5.39
N ILE A 350 -2.56 2.46 4.08
CA ILE A 350 -2.47 1.35 3.13
C ILE A 350 -1.01 1.24 2.70
N VAL A 351 -0.38 0.09 2.88
CA VAL A 351 1.01 -0.14 2.48
C VAL A 351 1.04 -0.80 1.11
N ALA A 352 1.74 -0.19 0.15
CA ALA A 352 2.02 -0.78 -1.14
C ALA A 352 3.40 -1.47 -1.12
N LEU A 353 3.42 -2.75 -1.48
CA LEU A 353 4.63 -3.57 -1.60
C LEU A 353 4.82 -4.07 -3.03
N SER A 354 6.06 -4.34 -3.43
CA SER A 354 6.34 -5.11 -4.64
C SER A 354 6.01 -6.60 -4.43
N PRO A 355 5.93 -7.41 -5.49
CA PRO A 355 5.69 -8.86 -5.38
C PRO A 355 6.81 -9.61 -4.65
N GLU A 356 7.98 -8.97 -4.48
CA GLU A 356 9.14 -9.48 -3.71
C GLU A 356 9.15 -9.00 -2.25
N GLY A 357 8.19 -8.16 -1.85
CA GLY A 357 8.04 -7.66 -0.49
C GLY A 357 8.75 -6.34 -0.20
N ARG A 358 9.30 -5.67 -1.22
CA ARG A 358 9.92 -4.35 -1.01
C ARG A 358 8.86 -3.29 -0.81
N PHE A 359 9.04 -2.43 0.19
CA PHE A 359 8.22 -1.25 0.39
C PHE A 359 8.28 -0.33 -0.83
N VAL A 360 7.10 0.07 -1.32
CA VAL A 360 6.97 0.99 -2.47
C VAL A 360 6.44 2.34 -2.01
N ALA A 361 5.33 2.34 -1.26
CA ALA A 361 4.71 3.55 -0.75
C ALA A 361 3.76 3.23 0.40
N GLN A 362 3.42 4.24 1.20
CA GLN A 362 2.26 4.20 2.09
C GLN A 362 1.23 5.23 1.62
N LEU A 363 -0.02 4.81 1.46
CA LEU A 363 -1.11 5.63 0.99
C LEU A 363 -1.91 6.16 2.18
N LEU A 364 -2.09 7.48 2.20
CA LEU A 364 -2.87 8.20 3.20
C LEU A 364 -3.90 9.09 2.50
N ARG A 365 -4.94 9.49 3.22
CA ARG A 365 -5.81 10.60 2.80
C ARG A 365 -5.03 11.92 2.80
N PRO A 366 -5.51 12.94 2.08
CA PRO A 366 -5.01 14.30 2.23
C PRO A 366 -5.13 14.75 3.69
N ALA A 367 -4.17 15.54 4.15
CA ALA A 367 -4.26 16.16 5.47
C ALA A 367 -5.52 17.03 5.52
N GLN A 368 -6.38 16.82 6.53
CA GLN A 368 -7.55 17.65 6.72
C GLN A 368 -7.14 18.95 7.43
N PRO A 369 -7.53 20.14 6.93
CA PRO A 369 -7.05 21.42 7.48
C PRO A 369 -7.49 21.77 8.91
N LEU A 370 -8.38 21.00 9.53
CA LEU A 370 -9.16 21.44 10.71
C LEU A 370 -9.29 20.39 11.84
N ALA A 371 -8.38 19.42 11.94
CA ALA A 371 -8.33 18.50 13.08
C ALA A 371 -6.87 18.17 13.48
N ASP A 372 -6.44 18.63 14.66
CA ASP A 372 -5.20 18.24 15.37
C ASP A 372 -5.06 16.69 15.41
N PRO A 373 -3.89 15.98 15.37
CA PRO A 373 -2.45 16.31 15.56
C PRO A 373 -1.55 15.60 14.45
N PRO A 374 -0.34 14.99 14.65
CA PRO A 374 0.57 14.55 13.55
C PRO A 374 0.06 13.40 12.65
N ASP A 375 -1.16 12.91 12.88
CA ASP A 375 -1.84 11.82 12.16
C ASP A 375 -2.80 12.31 11.06
N THR A 376 -2.62 13.55 10.59
CA THR A 376 -3.43 14.10 9.49
C THR A 376 -3.45 13.14 8.29
N GLY A 377 -4.64 12.81 7.82
CA GLY A 377 -4.85 11.97 6.64
C GLY A 377 -4.84 10.45 6.88
N ARG A 378 -4.71 9.93 8.10
CA ARG A 378 -4.87 8.48 8.34
C ARG A 378 -6.33 8.02 8.12
N PHE A 379 -6.50 6.76 7.75
CA PHE A 379 -7.79 6.07 7.76
C PHE A 379 -8.04 5.49 9.16
N ALA A 380 -9.07 5.96 9.86
CA ALA A 380 -9.47 5.39 11.13
C ALA A 380 -10.19 4.05 10.90
N ASP A 381 -9.96 3.06 11.77
CA ASP A 381 -10.62 1.74 11.71
C ASP A 381 -10.58 1.10 10.32
N LEU A 382 -9.42 1.16 9.67
CA LEU A 382 -9.19 0.57 8.34
C LEU A 382 -9.39 -0.96 8.37
N HIS A 383 -10.31 -1.47 7.57
CA HIS A 383 -10.64 -2.90 7.50
C HIS A 383 -10.16 -3.54 6.21
N ASP A 384 -10.46 -2.93 5.06
CA ASP A 384 -10.17 -3.53 3.76
C ASP A 384 -9.91 -2.47 2.68
N VAL A 385 -9.26 -2.89 1.60
CA VAL A 385 -8.91 -2.10 0.42
C VAL A 385 -9.11 -2.91 -0.85
N TRP A 386 -9.71 -2.29 -1.85
CA TRP A 386 -9.88 -2.91 -3.17
C TRP A 386 -9.51 -1.93 -4.28
N TRP A 387 -8.67 -2.38 -5.22
CA TRP A 387 -8.29 -1.58 -6.39
C TRP A 387 -9.07 -2.05 -7.62
N ASP A 388 -10.09 -1.28 -8.00
CA ASP A 388 -10.78 -1.41 -9.29
C ASP A 388 -9.87 -0.81 -10.38
N GLU A 389 -8.90 -1.60 -10.84
CA GLU A 389 -7.89 -1.17 -11.80
C GLU A 389 -8.48 -0.70 -13.14
N PRO A 390 -9.47 -1.38 -13.76
CA PRO A 390 -10.10 -0.89 -14.98
C PRO A 390 -10.68 0.51 -14.84
N ASN A 391 -11.26 0.84 -13.69
CA ASN A 391 -11.82 2.17 -13.41
C ASN A 391 -10.81 3.12 -12.75
N GLN A 392 -9.58 2.66 -12.49
CA GLN A 392 -8.54 3.40 -11.76
C GLN A 392 -9.04 3.99 -10.43
N MET A 393 -9.83 3.20 -9.69
CA MET A 393 -10.40 3.61 -8.41
C MET A 393 -9.95 2.69 -7.28
N LEU A 394 -9.47 3.29 -6.20
CA LEU A 394 -9.20 2.61 -4.94
C LEU A 394 -10.38 2.82 -4.00
N TYR A 395 -10.98 1.73 -3.55
CA TYR A 395 -12.01 1.73 -2.52
C TYR A 395 -11.40 1.31 -1.19
N VAL A 396 -11.82 1.95 -0.11
CA VAL A 396 -11.26 1.75 1.24
C VAL A 396 -12.40 1.68 2.24
N ALA A 397 -12.56 0.55 2.91
CA ALA A 397 -13.51 0.38 4.00
C ALA A 397 -12.83 0.75 5.32
N ALA A 398 -13.28 1.84 5.95
CA ALA A 398 -12.71 2.36 7.19
C ALA A 398 -13.83 2.76 8.17
N GLY A 399 -13.96 2.02 9.27
CA GLY A 399 -15.10 2.10 10.18
C GLY A 399 -16.41 1.96 9.41
N VAL A 400 -17.35 2.87 9.65
CA VAL A 400 -18.65 2.92 8.96
C VAL A 400 -18.62 3.68 7.63
N THR A 401 -17.45 4.02 7.09
CA THR A 401 -17.33 4.79 5.86
C THR A 401 -16.64 3.99 4.77
N LEU A 402 -17.26 3.94 3.59
CA LEU A 402 -16.58 3.56 2.36
C LEU A 402 -16.01 4.81 1.70
N TYR A 403 -14.70 4.86 1.53
CA TYR A 403 -14.03 5.90 0.74
C TYR A 403 -13.74 5.40 -0.67
N ALA A 404 -13.69 6.33 -1.62
CA ALA A 404 -13.14 6.09 -2.94
C ALA A 404 -12.13 7.19 -3.29
N ALA A 405 -11.06 6.82 -3.98
CA ALA A 405 -10.05 7.76 -4.47
C ALA A 405 -9.51 7.32 -5.84
N PRO A 406 -9.31 8.25 -6.79
CA PRO A 406 -8.57 7.96 -8.01
C PRO A 406 -7.19 7.38 -7.68
N TYR A 407 -6.89 6.22 -8.27
CA TYR A 407 -5.64 5.52 -8.10
C TYR A 407 -5.27 4.80 -9.39
N GLY A 408 -4.39 5.45 -10.15
CA GLY A 408 -3.83 4.95 -11.41
C GLY A 408 -2.51 4.22 -11.22
N ARG A 409 -2.04 3.58 -12.29
CA ARG A 409 -0.76 2.89 -12.34
C ARG A 409 0.44 3.83 -12.41
#